data_AF-A0A0B1SJF3-F1
#
_entry.id   AF-A0A0B1SJF3-F1
#
_cell.length_a   1.000
_cell.length_b   1.000
_cell.length_c   1.000
_cell.angle_alpha   90.00
_cell.angle_beta   90.00
_cell.angle_gamma   90.00
#
_symmetry.space_group_name_H-M   'P 1'
#
loop_
_entity.id
_entity.type
_entity.pdbx_description
1 polymer ?
#
loop_
_entity_poly.entity_id
_entity_poly.type
_entity_poly.pdbx_seq_one_letter_code
_entity_poly.pdbx_strand_id
1 'polypeptide(L)'
;MLNFYVHIVSHIPPGDNHCLKGWSFNFFEVVKRFENTIAQLFYGHTHNDHFQVYYDSADNMRPFHFNWISPSLTTYDFNNPAYRIYIIDGGYEGATYTVKDAETYYANVTEANANNKPPVWRLEYNTRQSYNMTDFSPQSWSDLSDRLWKDKDLFRQFVKHFHRSDYNSECYSDEACRRSIVCALKEARSHDETFCGSLK
;
A
#
# COMPACT_ATOMS: atom_id res chain seq x y z
N MET A 1 9.68 21.54 23.78
CA MET A 1 9.17 21.75 22.40
C MET A 1 7.98 20.82 22.22
N LEU A 2 6.85 21.32 21.71
CA LEU A 2 5.74 20.46 21.31
C LEU A 2 6.15 19.73 20.02
N ASN A 3 6.18 18.40 20.04
CA ASN A 3 6.34 17.62 18.83
C ASN A 3 4.96 17.57 18.14
N PHE A 4 4.89 18.09 16.91
CA PHE A 4 3.71 17.96 16.06
C PHE A 4 3.95 16.84 15.05
N TYR A 5 2.92 16.04 14.80
CA TYR A 5 2.92 14.99 13.78
C TYR A 5 2.07 15.40 12.59
N VAL A 6 2.41 14.90 11.41
CA VAL A 6 1.77 15.27 10.14
C VAL A 6 1.22 14.05 9.42
N HIS A 7 -0.03 14.15 8.95
CA HIS A 7 -0.57 13.27 7.91
C HIS A 7 -0.58 14.01 6.58
N ILE A 8 -0.12 13.35 5.52
CA ILE A 8 -0.24 13.86 4.16
C ILE A 8 -1.24 13.00 3.41
N VAL A 9 -2.26 13.64 2.85
CA VAL A 9 -3.26 13.01 2.00
C VAL A 9 -3.17 13.62 0.61
N SER A 10 -3.01 12.80 -0.41
CA SER A 10 -2.94 13.26 -1.81
C SER A 10 -3.52 12.21 -2.74
N HIS A 11 -3.67 12.53 -4.03
CA HIS A 11 -4.27 11.62 -5.00
C HIS A 11 -3.24 10.65 -5.58
N ILE A 12 -2.28 11.16 -6.36
CA ILE A 12 -1.28 10.37 -7.09
C ILE A 12 -0.14 9.99 -6.15
N PRO A 13 0.17 8.70 -5.95
CA PRO A 13 1.32 8.29 -5.15
C PRO A 13 2.64 8.67 -5.83
N PRO A 14 3.66 9.11 -5.09
CA PRO A 14 4.90 9.66 -5.66
C PRO A 14 5.74 8.61 -6.40
N GLY A 15 5.63 7.32 -6.06
CA GLY A 15 6.30 6.25 -6.79
C GLY A 15 5.62 5.90 -8.12
N ASP A 16 4.39 6.34 -8.36
CA ASP A 16 3.67 6.07 -9.60
C ASP A 16 4.21 6.89 -10.77
N ASN A 17 4.25 6.30 -11.96
CA ASN A 17 4.82 6.91 -13.17
C ASN A 17 3.97 8.06 -13.75
N HIS A 18 2.76 8.30 -13.25
CA HIS A 18 2.02 9.55 -13.50
C HIS A 18 2.59 10.74 -12.71
N CYS A 19 3.42 10.49 -11.68
CA CYS A 19 4.13 11.53 -10.98
C CYS A 19 5.41 11.95 -11.73
N LEU A 20 5.56 13.24 -12.02
CA LEU A 20 6.75 13.76 -12.69
C LEU A 20 8.02 13.44 -11.89
N LYS A 21 9.02 12.82 -12.55
CA LYS A 21 10.28 12.39 -11.93
C LYS A 21 10.92 13.46 -11.04
N GLY A 22 11.04 14.68 -11.53
CA GLY A 22 11.63 15.79 -10.77
C GLY A 22 10.84 16.11 -9.49
N TRP A 23 9.51 16.09 -9.54
CA TRP A 23 8.67 16.32 -8.37
C TRP A 23 8.78 15.15 -7.38
N SER A 24 8.65 13.92 -7.88
CA SER A 24 8.72 12.69 -7.09
C SER A 24 10.04 12.60 -6.29
N PHE A 25 11.17 12.86 -6.94
CA PHE A 25 12.49 12.83 -6.29
C PHE A 25 12.64 13.91 -5.21
N ASN A 26 12.14 15.13 -5.46
CA ASN A 26 12.19 16.19 -4.45
C ASN A 26 11.26 15.88 -3.25
N PHE A 27 10.06 15.37 -3.52
CA PHE A 27 9.13 14.98 -2.46
C PHE A 27 9.69 13.82 -1.61
N PHE A 28 10.38 12.87 -2.24
CA PHE A 28 11.08 11.79 -1.54
C PHE A 28 12.10 12.31 -0.52
N GLU A 29 12.92 13.30 -0.90
CA GLU A 29 13.90 13.92 0.01
C GLU A 29 13.22 14.70 1.15
N VAL A 30 12.04 15.30 0.90
CA VAL A 30 11.22 15.91 1.97
C VAL A 30 10.75 14.84 2.95
N VAL A 31 10.18 13.73 2.46
CA VAL A 31 9.73 12.64 3.33
C VAL A 31 10.90 12.10 4.16
N LYS A 32 12.07 11.89 3.53
CA LYS A 32 13.28 11.44 4.21
C LYS A 32 13.72 12.43 5.30
N ARG A 33 13.81 13.72 4.98
CA ARG A 33 14.23 14.76 5.91
C ARG A 33 13.30 14.88 7.13
N PHE A 34 12.02 14.56 6.97
CA PHE A 34 10.99 14.69 7.98
C PHE A 34 10.43 13.32 8.43
N GLU A 35 11.21 12.23 8.34
CA GLU A 35 10.78 10.87 8.68
C GLU A 35 10.26 10.71 10.12
N ASN A 36 10.72 11.58 11.05
CA ASN A 36 10.27 11.58 12.45
C ASN A 36 9.06 12.49 12.72
N THR A 37 8.61 13.27 11.73
CA THR A 37 7.51 14.24 11.86
C THR A 37 6.29 13.81 11.06
N ILE A 38 6.49 13.24 9.87
CA ILE A 38 5.41 12.67 9.07
C ILE A 38 5.03 11.34 9.72
N ALA A 39 3.82 11.26 10.27
CA ALA A 39 3.33 10.04 10.91
C ALA A 39 2.71 9.07 9.89
N GLN A 40 2.11 9.58 8.81
CA GLN A 40 1.54 8.73 7.76
C GLN A 40 1.31 9.49 6.44
N LEU A 41 1.45 8.75 5.33
CA LEU A 41 1.11 9.18 3.98
C LEU A 41 -0.05 8.33 3.43
N PHE A 42 -1.07 8.96 2.84
CA PHE A 42 -2.25 8.31 2.27
C PHE A 42 -2.50 8.78 0.83
N TYR A 43 -2.70 7.82 -0.07
CA TYR A 43 -2.93 8.04 -1.50
C TYR A 43 -4.07 7.18 -2.04
N GLY A 44 -4.40 7.41 -3.32
CA GLY A 44 -5.32 6.60 -4.12
C GLY A 44 -4.82 6.54 -5.56
N HIS A 45 -5.63 7.02 -6.51
CA HIS A 45 -5.33 7.12 -7.95
C HIS A 45 -5.22 5.80 -8.71
N THR A 46 -4.47 4.82 -8.20
CA THR A 46 -4.24 3.53 -8.88
C THR A 46 -5.48 2.66 -8.93
N HIS A 47 -6.49 2.97 -8.11
CA HIS A 47 -7.69 2.18 -7.88
C HIS A 47 -7.42 0.80 -7.24
N ASN A 48 -6.17 0.45 -6.96
CA ASN A 48 -5.77 -0.82 -6.38
C ASN A 48 -5.46 -0.71 -4.88
N ASP A 49 -5.47 -1.85 -4.20
CA ASP A 49 -5.12 -1.95 -2.78
C ASP A 49 -3.63 -2.29 -2.64
N HIS A 50 -2.80 -1.30 -2.29
CA HIS A 50 -1.37 -1.54 -2.08
C HIS A 50 -0.69 -0.44 -1.24
N PHE A 51 0.63 -0.44 -1.25
CA PHE A 51 1.50 0.46 -0.51
C PHE A 51 2.81 0.68 -1.29
N GLN A 52 3.60 1.65 -0.87
CA GLN A 52 4.97 1.86 -1.34
C GLN A 52 5.91 2.13 -0.17
N VAL A 53 7.05 1.44 -0.13
CA VAL A 53 8.09 1.61 0.89
C VAL A 53 9.18 2.56 0.40
N TYR A 54 9.66 3.41 1.30
CA TYR A 54 10.72 4.39 1.04
C TYR A 54 12.03 3.88 1.63
N TYR A 55 13.08 3.82 0.81
CA TYR A 55 14.38 3.27 1.21
C TYR A 55 15.51 4.27 1.08
N ASP A 56 16.37 4.37 2.08
CA ASP A 56 17.59 5.16 1.98
C ASP A 56 18.71 4.34 1.32
N SER A 57 18.94 4.60 0.04
CA SER A 57 20.02 3.95 -0.71
C SER A 57 21.43 4.25 -0.17
N ALA A 58 21.62 5.37 0.55
CA ALA A 58 22.91 5.71 1.15
C ALA A 58 23.15 5.00 2.49
N ASP A 59 22.10 4.43 3.09
CA ASP A 59 22.10 3.76 4.38
C ASP A 59 21.66 2.30 4.22
N ASN A 60 22.38 1.57 3.36
CA ASN A 60 22.17 0.13 3.12
C ASN A 60 20.70 -0.26 2.84
N MET A 61 19.98 0.57 2.07
CA MET A 61 18.56 0.36 1.78
C MET A 61 17.68 0.32 3.04
N ARG A 62 17.99 1.12 4.08
CA ARG A 62 17.15 1.22 5.28
C ARG A 62 15.74 1.73 4.91
N PRO A 63 14.66 0.99 5.22
CA PRO A 63 13.32 1.51 5.06
C PRO A 63 13.07 2.60 6.10
N PHE A 64 12.69 3.81 5.66
CA PHE A 64 12.49 4.97 6.54
C PHE A 64 11.05 5.47 6.58
N HIS A 65 10.24 5.12 5.58
CA HIS A 65 8.81 5.46 5.56
C HIS A 65 8.05 4.48 4.66
N PHE A 66 6.72 4.54 4.69
CA PHE A 66 5.85 3.89 3.71
C PHE A 66 4.60 4.74 3.45
N ASN A 67 3.91 4.51 2.34
CA ASN A 67 2.60 5.11 2.08
C ASN A 67 1.52 4.04 1.92
N TRP A 68 0.27 4.43 2.21
CA TRP A 68 -0.89 3.62 1.86
C TRP A 68 -1.47 4.08 0.54
N ILE A 69 -1.91 3.13 -0.27
CA ILE A 69 -2.68 3.40 -1.49
C ILE A 69 -4.02 2.68 -1.33
N SER A 70 -5.07 3.47 -1.20
CA SER A 70 -6.43 2.99 -0.89
C SER A 70 -7.17 2.60 -2.16
N PRO A 71 -8.07 1.59 -2.09
CA PRO A 71 -8.73 1.07 -3.26
C PRO A 71 -9.84 2.04 -3.68
N SER A 72 -10.34 1.87 -4.90
CA SER A 72 -11.40 2.71 -5.42
C SER A 72 -12.80 2.23 -5.04
N LEU A 73 -13.71 3.20 -4.93
CA LEU A 73 -15.15 2.94 -4.98
C LEU A 73 -15.60 2.54 -6.39
N THR A 74 -14.94 3.03 -7.44
CA THR A 74 -15.25 2.62 -8.82
C THR A 74 -14.78 1.18 -9.09
N THR A 75 -15.48 0.49 -9.99
CA THR A 75 -15.10 -0.83 -10.49
C THR A 75 -14.02 -0.78 -11.58
N TYR A 76 -13.61 0.41 -12.01
CA TYR A 76 -12.66 0.59 -13.10
C TYR A 76 -11.22 0.24 -12.68
N ASP A 77 -10.52 -0.68 -13.34
CA ASP A 77 -11.04 -1.79 -14.13
C ASP A 77 -10.89 -3.12 -13.38
N PHE A 78 -11.85 -4.02 -13.59
CA PHE A 78 -11.89 -5.37 -13.01
C PHE A 78 -11.90 -5.47 -11.49
N ASN A 79 -12.21 -4.36 -10.79
CA ASN A 79 -12.23 -4.31 -9.35
C ASN A 79 -13.66 -4.37 -8.78
N ASN A 80 -13.82 -4.94 -7.59
CA ASN A 80 -15.01 -4.64 -6.79
C ASN A 80 -14.88 -3.25 -6.12
N PRO A 81 -16.00 -2.54 -5.94
CA PRO A 81 -16.04 -1.30 -5.18
C PRO A 81 -15.59 -1.55 -3.74
N ALA A 82 -14.71 -0.69 -3.24
CA ALA A 82 -14.14 -0.82 -1.90
C ALA A 82 -13.96 0.54 -1.20
N TYR A 83 -13.90 0.51 0.13
CA TYR A 83 -13.43 1.61 0.97
C TYR A 83 -12.55 1.07 2.11
N ARG A 84 -11.74 1.95 2.71
CA ARG A 84 -10.86 1.59 3.82
C ARG A 84 -11.09 2.44 5.06
N ILE A 85 -11.01 1.80 6.22
CA ILE A 85 -10.99 2.44 7.53
C ILE A 85 -9.59 2.27 8.13
N TYR A 86 -8.95 3.37 8.54
CA TYR A 86 -7.68 3.35 9.26
C TYR A 86 -7.92 3.59 10.75
N ILE A 87 -7.34 2.74 11.59
CA ILE A 87 -7.33 2.91 13.05
C ILE A 87 -6.02 3.60 13.40
N ILE A 88 -6.10 4.85 13.87
CA ILE A 88 -4.95 5.71 14.12
C ILE A 88 -4.73 5.86 15.62
N ASP A 89 -3.47 5.80 16.04
CA ASP A 89 -3.09 6.09 17.42
C ASP A 89 -3.33 7.57 17.75
N GLY A 90 -4.26 7.89 18.65
CA GLY A 90 -4.61 9.29 18.90
C GLY A 90 -5.56 9.50 20.06
N GLY A 91 -5.80 10.78 20.38
CA GLY A 91 -6.74 11.20 21.43
C GLY A 91 -6.13 11.34 22.83
N TYR A 92 -4.81 11.29 22.95
CA TYR A 92 -4.10 11.43 24.24
C TYR A 92 -2.71 12.08 24.07
N GLU A 93 -2.15 12.59 25.16
CA GLU A 93 -0.80 13.18 25.19
C GLU A 93 0.27 12.11 24.92
N GLY A 94 1.16 12.37 23.96
CA GLY A 94 2.22 11.43 23.57
C GLY A 94 1.83 10.41 22.51
N ALA A 95 0.61 10.49 21.94
CA ALA A 95 0.21 9.66 20.81
C ALA A 95 1.15 9.84 19.61
N THR A 96 1.39 8.76 18.86
CA THR A 96 2.28 8.77 17.69
C THR A 96 1.58 9.21 16.42
N TYR A 97 0.24 9.20 16.38
CA TYR A 97 -0.56 9.47 15.18
C TYR A 97 -0.26 8.53 14.02
N THR A 98 0.43 7.41 14.23
CA THR A 98 0.66 6.39 13.20
C THR A 98 -0.56 5.48 13.08
N VAL A 99 -0.75 4.86 11.92
CA VAL A 99 -1.78 3.82 11.73
C VAL A 99 -1.41 2.57 12.54
N LYS A 100 -2.38 2.03 13.29
CA LYS A 100 -2.23 0.81 14.10
C LYS A 100 -2.87 -0.41 13.46
N ASP A 101 -3.93 -0.20 12.67
CA ASP A 101 -4.55 -1.23 11.85
C ASP A 101 -5.37 -0.60 10.71
N ALA A 102 -5.77 -1.41 9.72
CA ALA A 102 -6.59 -0.97 8.61
C ALA A 102 -7.52 -2.08 8.10
N GLU A 103 -8.79 -1.74 7.90
CA GLU A 103 -9.84 -2.64 7.44
C GLU A 103 -10.36 -2.21 6.07
N THR A 104 -10.28 -3.12 5.09
CA THR A 104 -10.85 -2.90 3.76
C THR A 104 -12.23 -3.57 3.69
N TYR A 105 -13.23 -2.82 3.28
CA TYR A 105 -14.57 -3.31 2.99
C TYR A 105 -14.80 -3.27 1.49
N TYR A 106 -15.46 -4.29 0.97
CA TYR A 106 -15.80 -4.37 -0.44
C TYR A 106 -17.26 -4.80 -0.62
N ALA A 107 -17.80 -4.59 -1.82
CA ALA A 107 -19.07 -5.18 -2.19
C ALA A 107 -18.95 -5.98 -3.49
N ASN A 108 -19.41 -7.23 -3.48
CA ASN A 108 -19.30 -8.12 -4.63
C ASN A 108 -20.37 -7.78 -5.69
N VAL A 109 -19.94 -7.17 -6.80
CA VAL A 109 -20.87 -6.76 -7.87
C VAL A 109 -21.43 -7.95 -8.63
N THR A 110 -20.72 -9.07 -8.71
CA THR A 110 -21.24 -10.31 -9.31
C THR A 110 -22.42 -10.84 -8.50
N GLU A 111 -22.29 -10.88 -7.16
CA GLU A 111 -23.38 -11.25 -6.26
C GLU A 111 -24.56 -10.27 -6.36
N ALA A 112 -24.29 -8.96 -6.35
CA ALA A 112 -25.32 -7.93 -6.44
C ALA A 112 -26.12 -8.02 -7.74
N ASN A 113 -25.43 -8.17 -8.87
CA ASN A 113 -26.03 -8.26 -10.20
C ASN A 113 -26.81 -9.57 -10.38
N ALA A 114 -26.26 -10.71 -9.94
CA ALA A 114 -26.93 -12.01 -10.04
C ALA A 114 -28.25 -12.05 -9.25
N ASN A 115 -28.31 -11.32 -8.13
CA ASN A 115 -29.50 -11.27 -7.26
C ASN A 115 -30.43 -10.08 -7.54
N ASN A 116 -30.07 -9.19 -8.48
CA ASN A 116 -30.75 -7.93 -8.75
C ASN A 116 -31.05 -7.12 -7.46
N LYS A 117 -30.03 -6.99 -6.60
CA LYS A 117 -30.13 -6.29 -5.30
C LYS A 117 -29.00 -5.26 -5.17
N PRO A 118 -29.19 -4.24 -4.31
CA PRO A 118 -28.09 -3.35 -3.94
C PRO A 118 -26.88 -4.12 -3.39
N PRO A 119 -25.65 -3.64 -3.65
CA PRO A 119 -24.44 -4.26 -3.14
C PRO A 119 -24.42 -4.29 -1.61
N VAL A 120 -24.11 -5.46 -1.04
CA VAL A 120 -23.91 -5.63 0.41
C VAL A 120 -22.42 -5.46 0.71
N TRP A 121 -22.10 -4.45 1.52
CA TRP A 121 -20.74 -4.20 1.99
C TRP A 121 -20.35 -5.21 3.06
N ARG A 122 -19.19 -5.85 2.88
CA ARG A 122 -18.64 -6.83 3.82
C ARG A 122 -17.17 -6.48 4.09
N LEU A 123 -16.71 -6.80 5.29
CA LEU A 123 -15.29 -6.77 5.59
C LEU A 123 -14.60 -7.75 4.63
N GLU A 124 -13.68 -7.24 3.81
CA GLU A 124 -12.83 -8.07 2.97
C GLU A 124 -11.72 -8.67 3.80
N TYR A 125 -10.93 -7.79 4.44
CA TYR A 125 -9.83 -8.19 5.27
C TYR A 125 -9.40 -7.11 6.27
N ASN A 126 -8.76 -7.56 7.35
CA ASN A 126 -7.99 -6.74 8.27
C ASN A 126 -6.50 -6.90 7.94
N THR A 127 -5.78 -5.79 7.78
CA THR A 127 -4.40 -5.78 7.26
C THR A 127 -3.44 -6.51 8.18
N ARG A 128 -3.53 -6.23 9.49
CA ARG A 128 -2.67 -6.87 10.48
C ARG A 128 -2.83 -8.39 10.48
N GLN A 129 -4.07 -8.85 10.50
CA GLN A 129 -4.39 -10.29 10.53
C GLN A 129 -3.98 -10.99 9.23
N SER A 130 -4.36 -10.45 8.08
CA SER A 130 -4.13 -11.11 6.78
C SER A 130 -2.65 -11.26 6.43
N TYR A 131 -1.82 -10.28 6.80
CA TYR A 131 -0.39 -10.30 6.48
C TYR A 131 0.49 -10.68 7.66
N ASN A 132 -0.09 -11.07 8.80
CA ASN A 132 0.61 -11.41 10.03
C ASN A 132 1.62 -10.31 10.44
N MET A 133 1.17 -9.05 10.47
CA MET A 133 2.01 -7.90 10.78
C MET A 133 2.06 -7.67 12.29
N THR A 134 3.26 -7.60 12.88
CA THR A 134 3.44 -7.29 14.32
C THR A 134 3.28 -5.81 14.61
N ASP A 135 3.65 -4.96 13.66
CA ASP A 135 3.45 -3.52 13.65
C ASP A 135 3.42 -3.01 12.20
N PHE A 136 3.20 -1.71 12.03
CA PHE A 136 3.23 -1.04 10.72
C PHE A 136 4.45 -0.12 10.60
N SER A 137 5.59 -0.50 11.18
CA SER A 137 6.85 0.21 10.94
C SER A 137 7.27 0.09 9.47
N PRO A 138 8.08 1.02 8.95
CA PRO A 138 8.64 0.90 7.60
C PRO A 138 9.34 -0.43 7.36
N GLN A 139 10.00 -0.99 8.39
CA GLN A 139 10.66 -2.30 8.32
C GLN A 139 9.64 -3.43 8.10
N SER A 140 8.53 -3.47 8.86
CA SER A 140 7.50 -4.49 8.68
C SER A 140 6.90 -4.49 7.26
N TRP A 141 6.76 -3.31 6.62
CA TRP A 141 6.31 -3.20 5.23
C TRP A 141 7.36 -3.67 4.23
N SER A 142 8.64 -3.35 4.48
CA SER A 142 9.76 -3.90 3.71
C SER A 142 9.77 -5.44 3.79
N ASP A 143 9.66 -5.99 4.99
CA ASP A 143 9.65 -7.43 5.23
C ASP A 143 8.44 -8.11 4.56
N LEU A 144 7.27 -7.45 4.56
CA LEU A 144 6.11 -7.93 3.81
C LEU A 144 6.42 -7.99 2.31
N SER A 145 7.05 -6.96 1.73
CA SER A 145 7.42 -6.98 0.30
C SER A 145 8.37 -8.14 -0.04
N ASP A 146 9.33 -8.45 0.83
CA ASP A 146 10.24 -9.58 0.65
C ASP A 146 9.54 -10.94 0.82
N ARG A 147 8.58 -11.02 1.75
CA ARG A 147 7.74 -12.22 1.92
C ARG A 147 6.86 -12.45 0.69
N LEU A 148 6.27 -11.40 0.14
CA LEU A 148 5.47 -11.45 -1.11
C LEU A 148 6.31 -11.91 -2.31
N TRP A 149 7.61 -11.62 -2.34
CA TRP A 149 8.52 -12.18 -3.36
C TRP A 149 8.75 -13.68 -3.18
N LYS A 150 8.93 -14.15 -1.94
CA LYS A 150 9.34 -15.53 -1.64
C LYS A 150 8.17 -16.51 -1.56
N ASP A 151 7.05 -16.07 -0.98
CA ASP A 151 5.86 -16.89 -0.71
C ASP A 151 4.79 -16.63 -1.76
N LYS A 152 4.58 -17.63 -2.63
CA LYS A 152 3.62 -17.56 -3.75
C LYS A 152 2.17 -17.56 -3.27
N ASP A 153 1.85 -18.23 -2.17
CA ASP A 153 0.48 -18.33 -1.67
C ASP A 153 0.08 -17.01 -0.99
N LEU A 154 1.00 -16.43 -0.20
CA LEU A 154 0.82 -15.09 0.35
C LEU A 154 0.67 -14.05 -0.76
N PHE A 155 1.48 -14.13 -1.82
CA PHE A 155 1.36 -13.24 -2.97
C PHE A 155 0.03 -13.42 -3.70
N ARG A 156 -0.44 -14.66 -3.90
CA ARG A 156 -1.75 -14.93 -4.50
C ARG A 156 -2.88 -14.30 -3.69
N GLN A 157 -2.80 -14.39 -2.36
CA GLN A 157 -3.74 -13.70 -1.47
C GLN A 157 -3.65 -12.18 -1.61
N PHE A 158 -2.43 -11.62 -1.66
CA PHE A 158 -2.22 -10.19 -1.86
C PHE A 158 -2.81 -9.70 -3.19
N VAL A 159 -2.61 -10.41 -4.30
CA VAL A 159 -3.20 -10.06 -5.61
C VAL A 159 -4.72 -10.05 -5.55
N LYS A 160 -5.33 -10.98 -4.80
CA LYS A 160 -6.78 -10.97 -4.58
C LYS A 160 -7.23 -9.71 -3.86
N HIS A 161 -6.54 -9.27 -2.80
CA HIS A 161 -6.83 -7.98 -2.14
C HIS A 161 -6.53 -6.79 -3.05
N PHE A 162 -5.44 -6.84 -3.83
CA PHE A 162 -5.03 -5.77 -4.76
C PHE A 162 -6.13 -5.43 -5.76
N HIS A 163 -6.82 -6.43 -6.32
CA HIS A 163 -7.93 -6.27 -7.25
C HIS A 163 -9.32 -6.35 -6.61
N ARG A 164 -9.42 -6.86 -5.38
CA ARG A 164 -10.69 -7.21 -4.70
C ARG A 164 -11.57 -8.12 -5.57
N SER A 165 -10.93 -8.97 -6.38
CA SER A 165 -11.57 -9.85 -7.36
C SER A 165 -10.61 -11.00 -7.70
N ASP A 166 -11.06 -11.96 -8.53
CA ASP A 166 -10.20 -13.04 -9.02
C ASP A 166 -9.46 -12.66 -10.33
N TYR A 167 -9.45 -11.36 -10.68
CA TYR A 167 -8.67 -10.85 -11.80
C TYR A 167 -7.18 -11.11 -11.59
N ASN A 168 -6.49 -11.53 -12.66
CA ASN A 168 -5.07 -11.84 -12.68
C ASN A 168 -4.64 -12.85 -11.59
N SER A 169 -5.55 -13.76 -11.21
CA SER A 169 -5.34 -14.76 -10.14
C SER A 169 -4.22 -15.76 -10.42
N GLU A 170 -3.68 -15.81 -11.64
CA GLU A 170 -2.53 -16.65 -12.02
C GLU A 170 -1.17 -15.93 -11.93
N CYS A 171 -1.15 -14.62 -11.66
CA CYS A 171 0.07 -13.81 -11.56
C CYS A 171 1.09 -14.36 -10.55
N TYR A 172 0.64 -15.08 -9.51
CA TYR A 172 1.52 -15.71 -8.51
C TYR A 172 2.45 -16.78 -9.09
N SER A 173 2.06 -17.39 -10.20
CA SER A 173 2.84 -18.43 -10.88
C SER A 173 3.81 -17.84 -11.91
N ASP A 174 3.54 -16.63 -12.41
CA ASP A 174 4.38 -15.88 -13.34
C ASP A 174 5.37 -15.00 -12.56
N GLU A 175 6.65 -15.35 -12.68
CA GLU A 175 7.73 -14.63 -12.01
C GLU A 175 7.86 -13.17 -12.44
N ALA A 176 7.67 -12.88 -13.73
CA ALA A 176 7.75 -11.51 -14.26
C ALA A 176 6.59 -10.67 -13.73
N CYS A 177 5.37 -11.23 -13.70
CA CYS A 177 4.20 -10.58 -13.14
C CYS A 177 4.41 -10.28 -11.64
N ARG A 178 4.83 -11.28 -10.87
CA ARG A 178 5.11 -11.12 -9.44
C ARG A 178 6.23 -10.11 -9.17
N ARG A 179 7.32 -10.16 -9.94
CA ARG A 179 8.41 -9.19 -9.83
C ARG A 179 7.90 -7.78 -10.11
N SER A 180 7.05 -7.60 -11.13
CA SER A 180 6.50 -6.28 -11.45
C SER A 180 5.70 -5.69 -10.29
N ILE A 181 4.81 -6.48 -9.70
CA ILE A 181 3.99 -6.01 -8.57
C ILE A 181 4.84 -5.76 -7.33
N VAL A 182 5.71 -6.71 -6.94
CA VAL A 182 6.55 -6.54 -5.75
C VAL A 182 7.52 -5.37 -5.92
N CYS A 183 8.08 -5.16 -7.12
CA CYS A 183 8.94 -4.01 -7.39
C CYS A 183 8.20 -2.68 -7.18
N ALA A 184 6.97 -2.56 -7.69
CA ALA A 184 6.14 -1.37 -7.47
C ALA A 184 5.85 -1.09 -5.98
N LEU A 185 5.78 -2.13 -5.12
CA LEU A 185 5.65 -1.95 -3.66
C LEU A 185 6.92 -1.36 -3.01
N LYS A 186 8.08 -1.53 -3.67
CA LYS A 186 9.37 -1.02 -3.20
C LYS A 186 9.75 0.33 -3.82
N GLU A 187 8.95 0.84 -4.76
CA GLU A 187 9.19 2.09 -5.47
C GLU A 187 8.40 3.24 -4.85
N ALA A 188 9.11 4.15 -4.18
CA ALA A 188 8.55 5.42 -3.71
C ALA A 188 9.03 6.64 -4.51
N ARG A 189 9.77 6.40 -5.61
CA ARG A 189 10.15 7.41 -6.61
C ARG A 189 9.74 6.94 -8.00
N SER A 190 9.17 7.83 -8.80
CA SER A 190 8.73 7.49 -10.15
C SER A 190 9.92 7.24 -11.09
N HIS A 191 9.78 6.26 -11.98
CA HIS A 191 10.82 5.86 -12.93
C HIS A 191 12.17 5.50 -12.29
N ASP A 192 12.14 4.76 -11.18
CA ASP A 192 13.33 4.37 -10.42
C ASP A 192 13.26 2.94 -9.87
N GLU A 193 13.73 1.98 -10.66
CA GLU A 193 13.77 0.57 -10.27
C GLU A 193 14.98 0.21 -9.38
N THR A 194 15.80 1.18 -8.96
CA THR A 194 17.02 0.88 -8.17
C THR A 194 16.71 0.17 -6.85
N PHE A 195 15.49 0.34 -6.32
CA PHE A 195 14.99 -0.34 -5.12
C PHE A 195 14.70 -1.83 -5.29
N CYS A 196 14.63 -2.31 -6.54
CA CYS A 196 14.22 -3.66 -6.89
C CYS A 196 15.40 -4.60 -7.19
N GLY A 197 16.65 -4.15 -7.07
CA GLY A 197 17.84 -4.96 -7.43
C GLY A 197 17.99 -6.28 -6.66
N SER A 198 17.30 -6.44 -5.53
CA SER A 198 17.27 -7.67 -4.73
C SER A 198 16.26 -8.72 -5.23
N LEU A 199 15.35 -8.37 -6.14
CA LEU A 199 14.34 -9.25 -6.69
C LEU A 199 14.94 -10.05 -7.86
N LYS A 200 15.70 -11.09 -7.51
CA LYS A 200 16.30 -12.06 -8.43
C LYS A 200 15.77 -13.46 -8.15
#